data_AF-M5PVX4-F1
#
_entry.id   AF-M5PVX4-F1
#
_cell.length_a   1.000
_cell.length_b   1.000
_cell.length_c   1.000
_cell.angle_alpha   90.00
_cell.angle_beta   90.00
_cell.angle_gamma   90.00
#
_symmetry.space_group_name_H-M   'P 1'
#
loop_
_entity.id
_entity.type
_entity.pdbx_description
1 polymer ?
#
loop_
_entity_poly.entity_id
_entity_poly.type
_entity_poly.pdbx_seq_one_letter_code
_entity_poly.pdbx_strand_id
1 'polypeptide(L)'
;MQHSVNLVARLACLFTVAALCFAPCQGQAQEPLPSLEGDPFAPSQTLQGTDPFLFGINIFDSAQHMEELCRQALAAATCKPEGNYNFVREQEPTPLKSRQGAKARTKERVLVFSGFYGASNAQFYCQTDDRRISISSEAWGSKRITVPYEQDQEKRCLKATVPTEACGGSKALRVCDEQR
;
A
#
# COMPACT_ATOMS: atom_id res chain seq x y z
N MET A 1 -16.97 56.31 -24.83
CA MET A 1 -15.82 55.45 -24.42
C MET A 1 -15.89 54.18 -25.28
N GLN A 2 -15.48 54.22 -26.55
CA GLN A 2 -14.10 54.03 -27.03
C GLN A 2 -13.38 52.86 -26.35
N HIS A 3 -13.43 51.66 -26.94
CA HIS A 3 -12.34 51.16 -27.80
C HIS A 3 -12.65 49.75 -28.33
N SER A 4 -12.72 49.66 -29.65
CA SER A 4 -12.60 48.46 -30.48
C SER A 4 -11.13 48.05 -30.53
N VAL A 5 -10.80 46.75 -30.47
CA VAL A 5 -9.59 46.21 -31.12
C VAL A 5 -9.86 44.79 -31.63
N ASN A 6 -9.86 44.68 -32.97
CA ASN A 6 -9.67 43.45 -33.73
C ASN A 6 -8.16 43.14 -33.80
N LEU A 7 -7.75 41.86 -33.71
CA LEU A 7 -6.52 41.35 -34.35
C LEU A 7 -6.62 39.81 -34.42
N VAL A 8 -7.13 39.25 -35.52
CA VAL A 8 -6.39 38.77 -36.71
C VAL A 8 -5.18 37.88 -36.38
N ALA A 9 -5.40 36.58 -36.58
CA ALA A 9 -4.57 35.59 -37.25
C ALA A 9 -3.03 35.75 -37.26
N ARG A 10 -2.32 34.64 -36.99
CA ARG A 10 -1.29 34.12 -37.91
C ARG A 10 -0.91 32.67 -37.63
N LEU A 11 -1.06 31.89 -38.70
CA LEU A 11 -0.54 30.54 -38.95
C LEU A 11 1.00 30.56 -39.09
N ALA A 12 1.59 29.40 -38.77
CA ALA A 12 2.72 28.72 -39.46
C ALA A 12 4.14 29.35 -39.47
N CYS A 13 5.10 28.55 -38.99
CA CYS A 13 6.40 28.19 -39.61
C CYS A 13 7.06 27.13 -38.67
N LEU A 14 7.25 25.84 -38.99
CA LEU A 14 8.06 25.16 -40.02
C LEU A 14 9.59 25.37 -39.92
N PHE A 15 10.27 24.24 -39.67
CA PHE A 15 11.62 23.78 -40.08
C PHE A 15 12.92 24.45 -39.56
N THR A 16 13.78 23.63 -38.90
CA THR A 16 15.24 23.34 -39.14
C THR A 16 15.75 22.47 -37.97
N VAL A 17 16.13 21.18 -38.05
CA VAL A 17 17.21 20.42 -38.76
C VAL A 17 18.62 20.54 -38.15
N ALA A 18 19.23 19.36 -37.89
CA ALA A 18 20.67 19.01 -37.76
C ALA A 18 21.42 19.41 -36.46
N ALA A 19 22.42 18.69 -35.94
CA ALA A 19 23.04 17.40 -36.25
C ALA A 19 23.97 16.97 -35.07
N LEU A 20 24.21 15.66 -34.98
CA LEU A 20 25.39 14.91 -34.52
C LEU A 20 26.53 15.65 -33.76
N CYS A 21 26.88 15.11 -32.58
CA CYS A 21 28.25 15.11 -32.08
C CYS A 21 28.70 13.66 -31.81
N PHE A 22 29.47 13.11 -32.75
CA PHE A 22 30.42 12.02 -32.52
C PHE A 22 31.76 12.66 -32.12
N ALA A 23 32.41 12.16 -31.08
CA ALA A 23 33.87 12.31 -30.92
C ALA A 23 34.46 11.04 -30.29
N PRO A 24 35.57 10.50 -30.83
CA PRO A 24 36.20 9.25 -30.41
C PRO A 24 37.34 9.49 -29.40
N CYS A 25 37.62 8.51 -28.54
CA CYS A 25 38.92 8.40 -27.86
C CYS A 25 39.47 6.99 -28.06
N GLN A 26 40.58 6.93 -28.80
CA GLN A 26 41.42 5.75 -29.04
C GLN A 26 42.17 5.34 -27.76
N GLY A 27 42.54 4.06 -27.70
CA GLY A 27 43.14 3.42 -26.55
C GLY A 27 44.62 3.71 -26.28
N GLN A 28 45.07 3.19 -25.14
CA GLN A 28 46.46 2.87 -24.84
C GLN A 28 46.53 1.48 -24.19
N ALA A 29 47.59 0.75 -24.55
CA ALA A 29 47.95 -0.58 -24.09
C ALA A 29 48.59 -0.56 -22.68
N GLN A 30 48.54 -1.70 -21.94
CA GLN A 30 49.68 -2.56 -21.53
C GLN A 30 49.37 -3.42 -20.26
N GLU A 31 49.88 -4.67 -20.29
CA GLU A 31 49.79 -5.91 -19.45
C GLU A 31 50.07 -5.84 -17.91
N PRO A 32 50.08 -6.96 -17.12
CA PRO A 32 49.76 -8.39 -17.36
C PRO A 32 48.77 -9.04 -16.36
N LEU A 33 48.43 -10.31 -16.63
CA LEU A 33 47.65 -11.26 -15.81
C LEU A 33 48.19 -11.44 -14.38
N PRO A 34 47.33 -11.57 -13.35
CA PRO A 34 47.74 -12.15 -12.08
C PRO A 34 47.90 -13.68 -12.20
N SER A 35 49.07 -14.18 -11.82
CA SER A 35 49.39 -15.61 -11.66
C SER A 35 48.43 -16.25 -10.65
N LEU A 36 47.66 -17.25 -11.07
CA LEU A 36 46.90 -18.15 -10.20
C LEU A 36 47.75 -19.40 -9.96
N GLU A 37 48.78 -19.27 -9.12
CA GLU A 37 49.35 -20.42 -8.42
C GLU A 37 48.46 -20.72 -7.22
N GLY A 38 47.68 -21.80 -7.32
CA GLY A 38 46.88 -22.34 -6.23
C GLY A 38 46.75 -23.85 -6.42
N ASP A 39 47.40 -24.60 -5.53
CA ASP A 39 47.40 -26.06 -5.47
C ASP A 39 45.98 -26.68 -5.58
N PRO A 40 45.77 -27.71 -6.41
CA PRO A 40 44.47 -28.37 -6.55
C PRO A 40 44.05 -29.26 -5.37
N PHE A 41 44.79 -29.25 -4.24
CA PHE A 41 44.57 -30.14 -3.10
C PHE A 41 44.47 -29.43 -1.74
N ALA A 42 43.98 -28.18 -1.70
CA ALA A 42 43.56 -27.58 -0.44
C ALA A 42 42.15 -28.08 -0.05
N PRO A 43 41.96 -28.77 1.09
CA PRO A 43 40.62 -29.09 1.57
C PRO A 43 39.89 -27.78 1.88
N SER A 44 38.77 -27.54 1.19
CA SER A 44 37.94 -26.35 1.37
C SER A 44 37.43 -26.29 2.82
N GLN A 45 38.16 -25.59 3.68
CA GLN A 45 37.66 -25.17 4.98
C GLN A 45 36.76 -23.96 4.78
N THR A 46 35.51 -24.11 5.21
CA THR A 46 34.61 -23.09 5.73
C THR A 46 34.30 -21.87 4.84
N LEU A 47 33.08 -21.87 4.30
CA LEU A 47 32.15 -20.77 4.56
C LEU A 47 30.82 -21.38 5.00
N GLN A 48 30.69 -21.64 6.31
CA GLN A 48 29.41 -21.52 6.97
C GLN A 48 29.01 -20.05 6.86
N GLY A 49 28.47 -19.67 5.70
CA GLY A 49 27.63 -18.50 5.59
C GLY A 49 26.35 -18.81 6.34
N THR A 50 26.35 -18.54 7.65
CA THR A 50 25.11 -18.13 8.30
C THR A 50 24.62 -16.91 7.52
N ASP A 51 23.68 -17.14 6.61
CA ASP A 51 22.94 -16.07 5.94
C ASP A 51 22.51 -15.05 7.00
N PRO A 52 22.95 -13.78 6.90
CA PRO A 52 22.46 -12.72 7.78
C PRO A 52 21.03 -12.27 7.42
N PHE A 53 20.29 -13.03 6.60
CA PHE A 53 18.83 -12.91 6.52
C PHE A 53 18.16 -13.62 7.71
N LEU A 54 18.72 -13.40 8.90
CA LEU A 54 18.05 -13.65 10.16
C LEU A 54 16.90 -12.63 10.29
N PHE A 55 15.69 -13.19 10.22
CA PHE A 55 14.59 -12.97 11.14
C PHE A 55 14.08 -11.54 11.39
N GLY A 56 12.77 -11.44 11.20
CA GLY A 56 11.96 -10.59 12.05
C GLY A 56 11.42 -9.35 11.36
N ILE A 57 10.74 -9.51 10.22
CA ILE A 57 9.59 -8.62 10.04
C ILE A 57 8.60 -9.02 11.13
N ASN A 58 8.75 -8.43 12.32
CA ASN A 58 7.70 -8.32 13.31
C ASN A 58 6.63 -7.43 12.66
N ILE A 59 5.94 -7.99 11.67
CA ILE A 59 4.74 -7.40 11.11
C ILE A 59 3.73 -7.58 12.23
N PHE A 60 3.68 -6.57 13.10
CA PHE A 60 2.64 -6.33 14.08
C PHE A 60 1.30 -6.11 13.36
N ASP A 61 0.85 -7.12 12.64
CA ASP A 61 -0.39 -7.21 11.90
C ASP A 61 -1.08 -8.45 12.46
N SER A 62 -1.45 -8.34 13.73
CA SER A 62 -2.30 -9.36 14.32
C SER A 62 -3.70 -9.14 13.77
N ALA A 63 -4.36 -10.21 13.34
CA ALA A 63 -5.71 -10.16 12.78
C ALA A 63 -6.69 -9.41 13.71
N GLN A 64 -6.46 -9.50 15.03
CA GLN A 64 -7.23 -8.80 16.06
C GLN A 64 -7.08 -7.28 16.00
N HIS A 65 -5.86 -6.76 15.77
CA HIS A 65 -5.67 -5.30 15.64
C HIS A 65 -6.34 -4.76 14.39
N MET A 66 -6.27 -5.50 13.28
CA MET A 66 -6.96 -5.13 12.06
C MET A 66 -8.48 -5.20 12.21
N GLU A 67 -8.99 -6.23 12.90
CA GLU A 67 -10.41 -6.33 13.23
C GLU A 67 -10.87 -5.12 14.03
N GLU A 68 -10.15 -4.77 15.10
CA GLU A 68 -10.48 -3.63 15.94
C GLU A 68 -10.34 -2.30 15.19
N LEU A 69 -9.29 -2.12 14.39
CA LEU A 69 -9.13 -0.93 13.55
C LEU A 69 -10.31 -0.78 12.57
N CYS A 70 -10.72 -1.88 11.92
CA CYS A 70 -11.88 -1.92 11.04
C CYS A 70 -13.18 -1.59 11.79
N ARG A 71 -13.38 -2.11 13.00
CA ARG A 71 -14.53 -1.81 13.86
C ARG A 71 -14.59 -0.32 14.22
N GLN A 72 -13.47 0.25 14.68
CA GLN A 72 -13.37 1.68 15.00
C GLN A 72 -13.59 2.56 13.78
N ALA A 73 -13.08 2.14 12.62
CA ALA A 73 -13.25 2.88 11.38
C ALA A 73 -14.68 2.82 10.84
N LEU A 74 -15.36 1.69 10.99
CA LEU A 74 -16.79 1.55 10.71
C LEU A 74 -17.63 2.47 11.59
N ALA A 75 -17.39 2.45 12.90
CA ALA A 75 -18.04 3.32 13.87
C ALA A 75 -17.84 4.81 13.56
N ALA A 76 -16.61 5.19 13.18
CA ALA A 76 -16.28 6.54 12.76
C ALA A 76 -17.05 6.93 11.48
N ALA A 77 -17.04 6.05 10.47
CA ALA A 77 -17.69 6.29 9.17
C ALA A 77 -19.21 6.48 9.26
N THR A 78 -19.85 5.85 10.24
CA THR A 78 -21.32 5.86 10.42
C THR A 78 -21.81 6.76 11.54
N CYS A 79 -20.90 7.38 12.27
CA CYS A 79 -21.21 8.13 13.50
C CYS A 79 -21.96 7.26 14.54
N LYS A 80 -21.61 5.97 14.66
CA LYS A 80 -22.22 5.05 15.62
C LYS A 80 -21.20 4.53 16.64
N PRO A 81 -21.64 4.03 17.81
CA PRO A 81 -20.76 3.34 18.75
C PRO A 81 -20.13 2.08 18.15
N GLU A 82 -18.92 1.75 18.58
CA GLU A 82 -18.15 0.58 18.13
C GLU A 82 -18.86 -0.74 18.46
N GLY A 83 -19.54 -0.81 19.60
CA GLY A 83 -20.33 -1.98 20.03
C GLY A 83 -21.51 -2.32 19.12
N ASN A 84 -21.84 -1.49 18.12
CA ASN A 84 -22.87 -1.79 17.13
C ASN A 84 -22.37 -2.70 16.00
N TYR A 85 -21.06 -2.96 15.93
CA TYR A 85 -20.43 -3.72 14.85
C TYR A 85 -19.81 -5.01 15.38
N ASN A 86 -20.52 -6.10 15.14
CA ASN A 86 -20.10 -7.44 15.54
C ASN A 86 -19.29 -8.06 14.42
N PHE A 87 -18.09 -8.55 14.75
CA PHE A 87 -17.31 -9.34 13.79
C PHE A 87 -18.03 -10.66 13.53
N VAL A 88 -18.17 -11.02 12.25
CA VAL A 88 -18.86 -12.23 11.82
C VAL A 88 -17.85 -13.27 11.36
N ARG A 89 -16.98 -12.89 10.42
CA ARG A 89 -15.98 -13.78 9.84
C ARG A 89 -14.92 -13.00 9.06
N GLU A 90 -13.76 -13.62 8.91
CA GLU A 90 -12.78 -13.30 7.88
C GLU A 90 -13.11 -14.13 6.63
N GLN A 91 -13.12 -13.47 5.48
CA GLN A 91 -13.31 -14.09 4.17
C GLN A 91 -12.01 -13.93 3.37
N GLU A 92 -11.49 -15.04 2.86
CA GLU A 92 -10.36 -14.99 1.94
C GLU A 92 -10.78 -14.28 0.64
N PRO A 93 -9.97 -13.34 0.12
CA PRO A 93 -10.25 -12.73 -1.16
C PRO A 93 -10.30 -13.82 -2.22
N THR A 94 -11.37 -13.86 -3.00
CA THR A 94 -11.44 -14.77 -4.14
C THR A 94 -10.35 -14.35 -5.13
N PRO A 95 -9.39 -15.21 -5.48
CA PRO A 95 -8.36 -14.85 -6.42
C PRO A 95 -9.02 -14.54 -7.77
N LEU A 96 -8.98 -13.27 -8.17
CA LEU A 96 -9.27 -12.90 -9.55
C LEU A 96 -8.27 -13.67 -10.41
N LYS A 97 -8.75 -14.46 -11.38
CA LYS A 97 -7.91 -15.21 -12.32
C LYS A 97 -6.93 -14.23 -12.99
N SER A 98 -5.73 -14.15 -12.42
CA SER A 98 -4.66 -13.30 -12.90
C SER A 98 -4.22 -13.83 -14.26
N ARG A 99 -4.37 -13.03 -15.31
CA ARG A 99 -3.63 -13.23 -16.55
C ARG A 99 -2.14 -13.13 -16.19
N GLN A 100 -1.49 -14.28 -16.09
CA GLN A 100 -0.04 -14.51 -16.10
C GLN A 100 0.83 -13.34 -15.59
N GLY A 101 1.26 -13.42 -14.32
CA GLY A 101 2.40 -12.64 -13.82
C GLY A 101 2.13 -11.67 -12.67
N ALA A 102 0.89 -11.52 -12.19
CA ALA A 102 0.64 -10.65 -11.04
C ALA A 102 1.15 -11.30 -9.74
N LYS A 103 2.19 -10.70 -9.18
CA LYS A 103 2.73 -10.94 -7.83
C LYS A 103 1.59 -11.15 -6.84
N ALA A 104 1.60 -12.28 -6.12
CA ALA A 104 0.61 -12.57 -5.08
C ALA A 104 0.57 -11.40 -4.10
N ARG A 105 -0.56 -10.67 -4.03
CA ARG A 105 -0.79 -9.67 -2.98
C ARG A 105 -0.90 -10.42 -1.67
N THR A 106 0.13 -10.33 -0.85
CA THR A 106 0.42 -11.40 0.11
C THR A 106 -0.44 -11.39 1.37
N LYS A 107 -1.33 -10.41 1.59
CA LYS A 107 -2.16 -10.32 2.82
C LYS A 107 -3.48 -9.57 2.63
N GLU A 108 -4.14 -9.78 1.49
CA GLU A 108 -5.48 -9.22 1.36
C GLU A 108 -6.46 -10.03 2.22
N ARG A 109 -7.29 -9.37 3.04
CA ARG A 109 -8.31 -9.99 3.89
C ARG A 109 -9.60 -9.20 3.77
N VAL A 110 -10.74 -9.89 3.86
CA VAL A 110 -12.04 -9.23 3.95
C VAL A 110 -12.68 -9.58 5.29
N LEU A 111 -12.75 -8.61 6.18
CA LEU A 111 -13.41 -8.76 7.48
C LEU A 111 -14.87 -8.35 7.34
N VAL A 112 -15.78 -9.25 7.69
CA VAL A 112 -17.22 -9.03 7.61
C VAL A 112 -17.75 -8.70 9.00
N PHE A 113 -18.45 -7.57 9.09
CA PHE A 113 -19.13 -7.12 10.31
C PHE A 113 -20.65 -7.08 10.07
N SER A 114 -21.43 -7.40 11.10
CA SER A 114 -22.86 -7.15 11.12
C SER A 114 -23.16 -6.00 12.07
N GLY A 115 -24.09 -5.13 11.66
CA GLY A 115 -24.53 -4.02 12.50
C GLY A 115 -25.86 -3.46 12.03
N PHE A 116 -26.54 -2.77 12.93
CA PHE A 116 -27.79 -2.10 12.61
C PHE A 116 -27.51 -0.75 11.94
N TYR A 117 -28.08 -0.53 10.76
CA TYR A 117 -27.91 0.72 10.02
C TYR A 117 -29.22 1.11 9.33
N GLY A 118 -29.66 2.35 9.57
CA GLY A 118 -30.99 2.78 9.18
C GLY A 118 -32.06 2.04 9.98
N ALA A 119 -32.85 1.19 9.31
CA ALA A 119 -33.96 0.43 9.90
C ALA A 119 -33.77 -1.10 9.83
N SER A 120 -32.58 -1.58 9.43
CA SER A 120 -32.32 -3.02 9.28
C SER A 120 -30.89 -3.39 9.65
N ASN A 121 -30.67 -4.70 9.86
CA ASN A 121 -29.32 -5.24 9.93
C ASN A 121 -28.67 -5.20 8.55
N ALA A 122 -27.43 -4.75 8.50
CA ALA A 122 -26.62 -4.69 7.30
C ALA A 122 -25.28 -5.40 7.52
N GLN A 123 -24.71 -5.91 6.43
CA GLN A 123 -23.33 -6.38 6.41
C GLN A 123 -22.41 -5.25 5.98
N PHE A 124 -21.30 -5.14 6.68
CA PHE A 124 -20.21 -4.22 6.40
C PHE A 124 -18.98 -5.04 6.08
N TYR A 125 -18.24 -4.59 5.08
CA TYR A 125 -17.03 -5.24 4.61
C TYR A 125 -15.86 -4.28 4.83
N CYS A 126 -14.86 -4.74 5.57
CA CYS A 126 -13.57 -4.07 5.70
C CYS A 126 -12.51 -4.90 4.98
N GLN A 127 -12.07 -4.44 3.82
CA GLN A 127 -11.03 -5.07 3.03
C GLN A 127 -9.67 -4.44 3.40
N THR A 128 -8.70 -5.27 3.73
CA THR A 128 -7.33 -4.84 4.09
C THR A 128 -6.40 -5.08 2.91
N ASP A 129 -5.64 -4.05 2.53
CA ASP A 129 -4.54 -4.10 1.57
C ASP A 129 -3.29 -3.52 2.26
N ASP A 130 -2.10 -3.67 1.68
CA ASP A 130 -0.77 -3.47 2.33
C ASP A 130 -0.62 -2.22 3.23
N ARG A 131 -1.36 -1.12 2.97
CA ARG A 131 -1.36 0.12 3.76
C ARG A 131 -2.73 0.82 3.82
N ARG A 132 -3.80 0.13 3.45
CA ARG A 132 -5.13 0.73 3.30
C ARG A 132 -6.21 -0.21 3.79
N ILE A 133 -7.22 0.34 4.45
CA ILE A 133 -8.49 -0.33 4.65
C ILE A 133 -9.53 0.28 3.72
N SER A 134 -10.39 -0.55 3.16
CA SER A 134 -11.54 -0.10 2.37
C SER A 134 -12.82 -0.63 3.00
N ILE A 135 -13.69 0.29 3.38
CA ILE A 135 -14.95 0.02 4.05
C ILE A 135 -16.09 0.20 3.06
N SER A 136 -16.98 -0.78 2.98
CA SER A 136 -18.16 -0.73 2.13
C SER A 136 -19.33 -1.50 2.72
N SER A 137 -20.53 -1.20 2.26
CA SER A 137 -21.76 -1.92 2.59
C SER A 137 -22.78 -1.69 1.49
N GLU A 138 -23.57 -2.71 1.17
CA GLU A 138 -24.70 -2.56 0.24
C GLU A 138 -25.72 -1.54 0.75
N ALA A 139 -25.84 -1.36 2.07
CA ALA A 139 -26.72 -0.36 2.68
C ALA A 139 -26.30 1.09 2.36
N TRP A 140 -25.09 1.32 1.85
CA TRP A 140 -24.58 2.62 1.40
C TRP A 140 -24.50 2.72 -0.13
N GLY A 141 -25.08 1.76 -0.85
CA GLY A 141 -24.96 1.66 -2.30
C GLY A 141 -23.50 1.48 -2.74
N SER A 142 -23.05 2.31 -3.68
CA SER A 142 -21.69 2.25 -4.23
C SER A 142 -20.65 3.01 -3.40
N LYS A 143 -21.01 3.56 -2.23
CA LYS A 143 -20.08 4.35 -1.42
C LYS A 143 -19.02 3.42 -0.81
N ARG A 144 -17.76 3.78 -1.00
CA ARG A 144 -16.59 3.14 -0.39
C ARG A 144 -15.76 4.19 0.32
N ILE A 145 -15.33 3.89 1.53
CA ILE A 145 -14.43 4.74 2.32
C ILE A 145 -13.09 4.03 2.38
N THR A 146 -12.07 4.61 1.75
CA THR A 146 -10.71 4.08 1.79
C THR A 146 -9.86 4.94 2.70
N VAL A 147 -9.22 4.30 3.67
CA VAL A 147 -8.45 4.97 4.71
C VAL A 147 -7.03 4.40 4.71
N PRO A 148 -6.00 5.24 4.55
CA PRO A 148 -4.64 4.79 4.78
C PRO A 148 -4.42 4.51 6.26
N TYR A 149 -3.68 3.46 6.56
CA TYR A 149 -3.24 3.19 7.93
C TYR A 149 -1.73 3.05 8.00
N GLU A 150 -1.19 3.40 9.15
CA GLU A 150 0.21 3.30 9.48
C GLU A 150 0.41 2.28 10.59
N GLN A 151 1.52 1.54 10.50
CA GLN A 151 1.93 0.58 11.49
C GLN A 151 3.16 1.12 12.21
N ASP A 152 3.01 1.39 13.50
CA ASP A 152 4.07 1.78 14.41
C ASP A 152 4.63 0.51 15.05
N GLN A 153 5.73 -0.01 14.49
CA GLN A 153 6.34 -1.27 14.95
C GLN A 153 6.91 -1.16 16.37
N GLU A 154 7.47 -0.01 16.73
CA GLU A 154 8.05 0.22 18.05
C GLU A 154 6.97 0.21 19.13
N LYS A 155 5.86 0.91 18.89
CA LYS A 155 4.77 1.03 19.86
C LYS A 155 3.76 -0.10 19.74
N ARG A 156 3.93 -1.01 18.77
CA ARG A 156 2.97 -2.05 18.44
C ARG A 156 1.56 -1.46 18.34
N CYS A 157 1.41 -0.50 17.43
CA CYS A 157 0.14 0.17 17.18
C CYS A 157 -0.18 0.28 15.69
N LEU A 158 -1.47 0.21 15.35
CA LEU A 158 -2.03 0.67 14.10
C LEU A 158 -2.65 2.05 14.29
N LYS A 159 -2.47 2.94 13.32
CA LYS A 159 -3.03 4.29 13.32
C LYS A 159 -3.72 4.55 11.99
N ALA A 160 -4.87 5.22 12.04
CA ALA A 160 -5.60 5.63 10.84
C ALA A 160 -6.31 6.95 11.11
N THR A 161 -6.60 7.73 10.07
CA THR A 161 -7.47 8.90 10.18
C THR A 161 -8.64 8.75 9.23
N VAL A 162 -9.82 8.53 9.77
CA VAL A 162 -11.04 8.29 8.98
C VAL A 162 -11.70 9.62 8.69
N PRO A 163 -11.96 9.97 7.41
CA PRO A 163 -12.80 11.10 7.09
C PRO A 163 -14.25 10.80 7.51
N THR A 164 -14.79 11.64 8.38
CA THR A 164 -16.14 11.55 8.92
C THR A 164 -16.93 12.77 8.49
N GLU A 165 -16.95 13.08 7.18
CA GLU A 165 -17.68 14.24 6.64
C GLU A 165 -19.17 14.21 7.04
N ALA A 166 -19.76 13.02 7.10
CA ALA A 166 -21.13 12.80 7.58
C ALA A 166 -21.30 13.14 9.08
N CYS A 167 -20.22 13.12 9.86
CA CYS A 167 -20.19 13.39 11.30
C CYS A 167 -19.47 14.71 11.65
N GLY A 168 -19.09 15.52 10.65
CA GLY A 168 -18.48 16.84 10.87
C GLY A 168 -16.97 16.86 11.09
N GLY A 169 -16.18 16.00 10.43
CA GLY A 169 -14.71 16.16 10.43
C GLY A 169 -13.93 14.91 10.06
N SER A 170 -12.92 14.59 10.85
CA SER A 170 -12.14 13.35 10.76
C SER A 170 -11.87 12.79 12.15
N LYS A 171 -11.83 11.47 12.30
CA LYS A 171 -11.50 10.80 13.55
C LYS A 171 -10.14 10.11 13.43
N ALA A 172 -9.21 10.46 14.32
CA ALA A 172 -7.95 9.72 14.47
C ALA A 172 -8.21 8.45 15.29
N LEU A 173 -7.73 7.31 14.79
CA LEU A 173 -7.86 6.00 15.38
C LEU A 173 -6.48 5.47 15.76
N ARG A 174 -6.43 4.73 16.86
CA ARG A 174 -5.20 4.08 17.33
C ARG A 174 -5.56 2.79 18.05
N VAL A 175 -5.03 1.68 17.56
CA VAL A 175 -5.18 0.35 18.17
C VAL A 175 -3.80 -0.16 18.52
N CYS A 176 -3.54 -0.48 19.78
CA CYS A 176 -2.24 -0.96 20.25
C CYS A 176 -2.43 -2.25 21.05
N ASP A 177 -1.36 -3.03 21.20
CA ASP A 177 -1.34 -4.06 22.23
C ASP A 177 -1.51 -3.39 23.58
N GLU A 178 -2.59 -3.69 24.30
CA GLU A 178 -2.63 -3.45 25.74
C GLU A 178 -1.54 -4.33 26.35
N GLN A 179 -0.50 -3.72 26.94
CA GLN A 179 0.31 -4.43 27.93
C GLN A 179 -0.61 -4.72 29.12
N ARG A 180 -1.24 -5.90 29.10
CA ARG A 180 -2.07 -6.43 30.18
C ARG A 180 -1.20 -7.07 31.25
#